data_AF-A0A7Y8MQT3-F1
#
_entry.id   AF-A0A7Y8MQT3-F1
#
_cell.length_a   1.000
_cell.length_b   1.000
_cell.length_c   1.000
_cell.angle_alpha   90.00
_cell.angle_beta   90.00
_cell.angle_gamma   90.00
#
_symmetry.space_group_name_H-M   'P 1'
#
loop_
_entity.id
_entity.type
_entity.pdbx_description
1 polymer ?
#
loop_
_entity_poly.entity_id
_entity_poly.type
_entity_poly.pdbx_seq_one_letter_code
_entity_poly.pdbx_strand_id
1 'polypeptide(L)'
;MLAVILPYNFFVGRRIVAEARGLGSATSEIAGGRLPADMPAITLAELEPIANALGVFKNVAAERAQLEEAQHQARKDAEEGRKAAMHRVAADFEQSVKVVVDALSAAAGDLSRAANDLTRVSEKAEERTGHVRHASEVLTNNVGSMAAAGEELSASINEISSSVAKSTEVAGRAASDTEAANNQVQGLVASAEGIGGVLKLISDIAAQTNLLALNATIEAARAGEAGKGFAVVAQEVKTLANQTAKATEDIAMRIAEMRKATTMSVDAIGQVHTVMAEMQAIASGIATAVEEQSAATRQIAQNVSAASQGTNDVSANIGEVAGAVQETGSASRSLIEVAARLNKEAETMRVRVLAFLDELRAA
;
A
#
# COMPACT_ATOMS: atom_id res chain seq x y z
N MET A 1 -25.92 -39.98 145.69
CA MET A 1 -25.06 -39.18 144.79
C MET A 1 -24.68 -39.87 143.47
N LEU A 2 -25.28 -41.02 143.10
CA LEU A 2 -25.03 -41.73 141.82
C LEU A 2 -26.22 -41.71 140.84
N ALA A 3 -27.43 -41.37 141.28
CA ALA A 3 -28.65 -41.43 140.46
C ALA A 3 -28.87 -40.25 139.49
N VAL A 4 -28.07 -39.17 139.59
CA VAL A 4 -28.20 -37.96 138.73
C VAL A 4 -27.06 -37.85 137.70
N ILE A 5 -25.94 -38.54 137.92
CA ILE A 5 -24.72 -38.41 137.07
C ILE A 5 -24.84 -39.21 135.76
N LEU A 6 -25.57 -40.34 135.77
CA LEU A 6 -25.76 -41.19 134.58
C LEU A 6 -26.65 -40.56 133.48
N PRO A 7 -27.84 -39.99 133.77
CA PRO A 7 -28.65 -39.34 132.73
C PRO A 7 -28.01 -38.05 132.21
N TYR A 8 -27.28 -37.31 133.06
CA TYR A 8 -26.55 -36.11 132.65
C TYR A 8 -25.40 -36.44 131.68
N ASN A 9 -24.58 -37.46 131.99
CA ASN A 9 -23.53 -37.93 131.07
C ASN A 9 -24.09 -38.53 129.77
N PHE A 10 -25.25 -39.21 129.82
CA PHE A 10 -25.89 -39.73 128.61
C PHE A 10 -26.47 -38.61 127.73
N PHE A 11 -27.02 -37.55 128.32
CA PHE A 11 -27.52 -36.38 127.59
C PHE A 11 -26.38 -35.55 126.98
N VAL A 12 -25.32 -35.30 127.74
CA VAL A 12 -24.10 -34.63 127.26
C VAL A 12 -23.40 -35.48 126.19
N GLY A 13 -23.28 -36.80 126.40
CA GLY A 13 -22.71 -37.74 125.42
C GLY A 13 -23.51 -37.85 124.13
N ARG A 14 -24.84 -37.97 124.18
CA ARG A 14 -25.70 -37.93 122.98
C ARG A 14 -25.60 -36.59 122.25
N ARG A 15 -25.47 -35.48 122.98
CA ARG A 15 -25.37 -34.14 122.40
C ARG A 15 -24.04 -33.92 121.69
N ILE A 16 -22.93 -34.28 122.33
CA ILE A 16 -21.59 -34.25 121.70
C ILE A 16 -21.56 -35.14 120.46
N VAL A 17 -22.11 -36.36 120.53
CA VAL A 17 -22.16 -37.29 119.38
C VAL A 17 -23.05 -36.74 118.26
N ALA A 18 -24.17 -36.06 118.58
CA ALA A 18 -25.05 -35.46 117.58
C ALA A 18 -24.39 -34.26 116.88
N GLU A 19 -23.81 -33.32 117.62
CA GLU A 19 -23.14 -32.14 117.06
C GLU A 19 -21.86 -32.54 116.29
N ALA A 20 -21.08 -33.50 116.81
CA ALA A 20 -19.90 -34.03 116.10
C ALA A 20 -20.27 -34.83 114.84
N ARG A 21 -21.38 -35.58 114.84
CA ARG A 21 -21.88 -36.26 113.63
C ARG A 21 -22.41 -35.25 112.61
N GLY A 22 -23.00 -34.14 113.05
CA GLY A 22 -23.39 -33.01 112.19
C GLY A 22 -22.18 -32.34 111.52
N LEU A 23 -21.12 -32.04 112.28
CA LEU A 23 -19.85 -31.53 111.74
C LEU A 23 -19.18 -32.55 110.80
N GLY A 24 -19.19 -33.83 111.13
CA GLY A 24 -18.66 -34.90 110.28
C GLY A 24 -19.42 -35.04 108.95
N SER A 25 -20.76 -34.90 108.97
CA SER A 25 -21.59 -34.88 107.75
C SER A 25 -21.29 -33.65 106.90
N ALA A 26 -21.26 -32.46 107.50
CA ALA A 26 -20.93 -31.22 106.79
C ALA A 26 -19.51 -31.25 106.20
N THR A 27 -18.54 -31.84 106.91
CA THR A 27 -17.19 -32.05 106.40
C THR A 27 -17.18 -33.02 105.21
N SER A 28 -17.93 -34.13 105.29
CA SER A 28 -18.05 -35.10 104.21
C SER A 28 -18.77 -34.54 102.98
N GLU A 29 -19.75 -33.66 103.16
CA GLU A 29 -20.45 -32.97 102.06
C GLU A 29 -19.50 -31.98 101.37
N ILE A 30 -18.80 -31.14 102.13
CA ILE A 30 -17.82 -30.17 101.60
C ILE A 30 -16.68 -30.91 100.87
N ALA A 31 -16.15 -31.99 101.46
CA ALA A 31 -15.13 -32.83 100.82
C ALA A 31 -15.65 -33.58 99.57
N GLY A 32 -16.96 -33.86 99.52
CA GLY A 32 -17.65 -34.44 98.37
C GLY A 32 -18.11 -33.43 97.31
N GLY A 33 -17.72 -32.15 97.43
CA GLY A 33 -18.06 -31.08 96.48
C GLY A 33 -19.51 -30.57 96.58
N ARG A 34 -20.26 -30.93 97.64
CA ARG A 34 -21.60 -30.41 97.90
C ARG A 34 -21.55 -29.38 99.02
N LEU A 35 -21.99 -28.17 98.74
CA LEU A 35 -21.99 -27.09 99.72
C LEU A 35 -23.30 -27.17 100.54
N PRO A 36 -23.26 -27.50 101.84
CA PRO A 36 -24.46 -27.57 102.67
C PRO A 36 -25.11 -26.18 102.78
N ALA A 37 -26.44 -26.09 102.65
CA ALA A 37 -27.17 -24.82 102.69
C ALA A 37 -26.90 -24.06 104.01
N ASP A 38 -27.00 -24.76 105.15
CA ASP A 38 -26.75 -24.23 106.48
C ASP A 38 -25.73 -25.07 107.25
N MET A 39 -24.88 -24.41 108.04
CA MET A 39 -24.02 -25.12 108.99
C MET A 39 -24.84 -25.62 110.19
N PRO A 40 -24.54 -26.81 110.74
CA PRO A 40 -25.22 -27.31 111.92
C PRO A 40 -25.06 -26.32 113.08
N ALA A 41 -26.16 -26.02 113.78
CA ALA A 41 -26.14 -25.14 114.94
C ALA A 41 -25.35 -25.81 116.08
N ILE A 42 -24.23 -25.21 116.47
CA ILE A 42 -23.38 -25.67 117.56
C ILE A 42 -23.70 -24.89 118.82
N THR A 43 -23.83 -25.61 119.94
CA THR A 43 -24.09 -25.02 121.26
C THR A 43 -23.01 -25.35 122.29
N LEU A 44 -22.10 -26.26 121.94
CA LEU A 44 -20.89 -26.60 122.69
C LEU A 44 -19.74 -25.66 122.32
N ALA A 45 -19.22 -24.92 123.30
CA ALA A 45 -18.13 -23.96 123.10
C ALA A 45 -16.85 -24.62 122.56
N GLU A 46 -16.60 -25.89 122.89
CA GLU A 46 -15.43 -26.64 122.44
C GLU A 46 -15.49 -27.04 120.95
N LEU A 47 -16.68 -27.06 120.35
CA LEU A 47 -16.90 -27.39 118.93
C LEU A 47 -17.05 -26.16 118.03
N GLU A 48 -17.20 -24.97 118.62
CA GLU A 48 -17.34 -23.69 117.92
C GLU A 48 -16.13 -23.34 117.02
N PRO A 49 -14.86 -23.54 117.44
CA PRO A 49 -13.71 -23.29 116.55
C PRO A 49 -13.70 -24.20 115.32
N ILE A 50 -14.16 -25.45 115.47
CA ILE A 50 -14.26 -26.42 114.37
C ILE A 50 -15.37 -25.99 113.42
N ALA A 51 -16.51 -25.54 113.92
CA ALA A 51 -17.61 -25.01 113.10
C ALA A 51 -17.23 -23.74 112.33
N ASN A 52 -16.50 -22.82 112.97
CA ASN A 52 -15.98 -21.62 112.32
C ASN A 52 -14.95 -21.95 111.23
N ALA A 53 -14.02 -22.87 111.50
CA ALA A 53 -13.07 -23.36 110.50
C ALA A 53 -13.79 -24.05 109.33
N LEU A 54 -14.82 -24.86 109.61
CA LEU A 54 -15.66 -25.49 108.60
C LEU A 54 -16.43 -24.44 107.78
N GLY A 55 -16.86 -23.34 108.39
CA GLY A 55 -17.52 -22.20 107.73
C GLY A 55 -16.59 -21.49 106.76
N VAL A 56 -15.33 -21.28 107.16
CA VAL A 56 -14.26 -20.79 106.27
C VAL A 56 -14.02 -21.79 105.13
N PHE A 57 -13.91 -23.09 105.41
CA PHE A 57 -13.75 -24.12 104.38
C PHE A 57 -14.93 -24.17 103.40
N LYS A 58 -16.17 -24.02 103.87
CA LYS A 58 -17.37 -23.90 103.02
C LYS A 58 -17.27 -22.68 102.11
N ASN A 59 -16.89 -21.53 102.65
CA ASN A 59 -16.75 -20.30 101.87
C ASN A 59 -15.63 -20.40 100.83
N VAL A 60 -14.47 -20.96 101.20
CA VAL A 60 -13.36 -21.22 100.26
C VAL A 60 -13.76 -22.24 99.19
N ALA A 61 -14.50 -23.30 99.55
CA ALA A 61 -15.02 -24.28 98.59
C ALA A 61 -16.07 -23.67 97.65
N ALA A 62 -16.94 -22.79 98.16
CA ALA A 62 -17.93 -22.06 97.38
C ALA A 62 -17.28 -21.06 96.40
N GLU A 63 -16.31 -20.28 96.88
CA GLU A 63 -15.54 -19.34 96.06
C GLU A 63 -14.75 -20.10 94.98
N ARG A 64 -14.12 -21.23 95.32
CA ARG A 64 -13.41 -22.07 94.37
C ARG A 64 -14.34 -22.66 93.29
N ALA A 65 -15.52 -23.16 93.67
CA ALA A 65 -16.49 -23.68 92.70
C ALA A 65 -17.01 -22.57 91.76
N GLN A 66 -17.26 -21.36 92.27
CA GLN A 66 -17.62 -20.21 91.45
C GLN A 66 -16.50 -19.77 90.52
N LEU A 67 -15.24 -19.77 90.99
CA LEU A 67 -14.07 -19.45 90.16
C LEU A 67 -13.84 -20.53 89.09
N GLU A 68 -14.02 -21.80 89.40
CA GLU A 68 -13.89 -22.91 88.44
C GLU A 68 -14.99 -22.82 87.36
N GLU A 69 -16.23 -22.53 87.72
CA GLU A 69 -17.33 -22.30 86.75
C GLU A 69 -17.09 -21.04 85.92
N ALA A 70 -16.69 -19.93 86.54
CA ALA A 70 -16.36 -18.69 85.84
C ALA A 70 -15.16 -18.87 84.89
N GLN A 71 -14.12 -19.63 85.28
CA GLN A 71 -13.01 -19.98 84.40
C GLN A 71 -13.45 -20.92 83.27
N HIS A 72 -14.34 -21.87 83.54
CA HIS A 72 -14.84 -22.78 82.51
C HIS A 72 -15.68 -22.03 81.47
N GLN A 73 -16.55 -21.13 81.91
CA GLN A 73 -17.34 -20.27 81.03
C GLN A 73 -16.44 -19.29 80.26
N ALA A 74 -15.49 -18.63 80.92
CA ALA A 74 -14.53 -17.74 80.26
C ALA A 74 -13.68 -18.49 79.21
N ARG A 75 -13.32 -19.76 79.45
CA ARG A 75 -12.63 -20.60 78.46
C ARG A 75 -13.52 -20.96 77.27
N LYS A 76 -14.79 -21.31 77.51
CA LYS A 76 -15.77 -21.56 76.43
C LYS A 76 -15.98 -20.31 75.59
N ASP A 77 -16.25 -19.17 76.23
CA ASP A 77 -16.47 -17.89 75.56
C ASP A 77 -15.23 -17.44 74.77
N ALA A 78 -14.02 -17.66 75.32
CA ALA A 78 -12.78 -17.38 74.61
C ALA A 78 -12.55 -18.33 73.41
N GLU A 79 -12.91 -19.60 73.52
CA GLU A 79 -12.80 -20.57 72.43
C GLU A 79 -13.83 -20.29 71.32
N GLU A 80 -15.07 -19.98 71.67
CA GLU A 80 -16.13 -19.55 70.75
C GLU A 80 -15.77 -18.23 70.08
N GLY A 81 -15.27 -17.25 70.85
CA GLY A 81 -14.78 -15.98 70.33
C GLY A 81 -13.61 -16.16 69.35
N ARG A 82 -12.67 -17.07 69.64
CA ARG A 82 -11.57 -17.43 68.74
C ARG A 82 -12.07 -18.09 67.46
N LYS A 83 -12.99 -19.04 67.54
CA LYS A 83 -13.61 -19.69 66.37
C LYS A 83 -14.36 -18.67 65.50
N ALA A 84 -15.16 -17.80 66.11
CA ALA A 84 -15.88 -16.74 65.41
C ALA A 84 -14.93 -15.74 64.71
N ALA A 85 -13.83 -15.35 65.37
CA ALA A 85 -12.82 -14.51 64.76
C ALA A 85 -12.10 -15.21 63.59
N MET A 86 -11.77 -16.49 63.75
CA MET A 86 -11.15 -17.30 62.70
C MET A 86 -12.07 -17.43 61.47
N HIS A 87 -13.36 -17.71 61.68
CA HIS A 87 -14.34 -17.77 60.58
C HIS A 87 -14.49 -16.44 59.86
N ARG A 88 -14.45 -15.31 60.58
CA ARG A 88 -14.51 -13.97 59.97
C ARG A 88 -13.29 -13.71 59.09
N VAL A 89 -12.09 -13.95 59.62
CA VAL A 89 -10.84 -13.80 58.84
C VAL A 89 -10.82 -14.73 57.63
N ALA A 90 -11.30 -15.97 57.79
CA ALA A 90 -11.43 -16.93 56.70
C ALA A 90 -12.40 -16.45 55.61
N ALA A 91 -13.56 -15.91 55.99
CA ALA A 91 -14.55 -15.36 55.07
C ALA A 91 -14.03 -14.12 54.33
N ASP A 92 -13.37 -13.20 55.04
CA ASP A 92 -12.76 -12.00 54.43
C ASP A 92 -11.63 -12.38 53.47
N PHE A 93 -10.82 -13.39 53.83
CA PHE A 93 -9.79 -13.95 52.96
C PHE A 93 -10.38 -14.62 51.72
N GLU A 94 -11.42 -15.46 51.88
CA GLU A 94 -12.14 -16.10 50.78
C GLU A 94 -12.66 -15.06 49.78
N GLN A 95 -13.34 -14.03 50.28
CA GLN A 95 -13.90 -12.97 49.46
C GLN A 95 -12.80 -12.18 48.73
N SER A 96 -11.71 -11.85 49.42
CA SER A 96 -10.59 -11.11 48.83
C SER A 96 -9.91 -11.92 47.72
N VAL A 97 -9.65 -13.20 47.95
CA VAL A 97 -9.06 -14.09 46.94
C VAL A 97 -10.00 -14.30 45.77
N LYS A 98 -11.30 -14.49 46.02
CA LYS A 98 -12.31 -14.63 44.97
C LYS A 98 -12.31 -13.43 44.03
N VAL A 99 -12.30 -12.20 44.56
CA VAL A 99 -12.24 -10.98 43.74
C VAL A 99 -10.99 -10.95 42.86
N VAL A 100 -9.83 -11.32 43.40
CA VAL A 100 -8.56 -11.35 42.65
C VAL A 100 -8.56 -12.44 41.57
N VAL A 101 -9.06 -13.63 41.88
CA VAL A 101 -9.14 -14.76 40.92
C VAL A 101 -10.14 -14.45 39.81
N ASP A 102 -11.31 -13.89 40.13
CA ASP A 102 -12.32 -13.48 39.15
C ASP A 102 -11.75 -12.39 38.22
N ALA A 103 -11.04 -11.40 38.78
CA ALA A 103 -10.36 -10.36 38.01
C ALA A 103 -9.25 -10.91 37.11
N LEU A 104 -8.45 -11.88 37.60
CA LEU A 104 -7.39 -12.52 36.83
C LEU A 104 -7.96 -13.35 35.67
N SER A 105 -9.02 -14.12 35.91
CA SER A 105 -9.73 -14.90 34.89
C SER A 105 -10.35 -13.99 33.82
N ALA A 106 -10.95 -12.88 34.23
CA ALA A 106 -11.49 -11.88 33.31
C ALA A 106 -10.38 -11.28 32.43
N ALA A 107 -9.26 -10.85 33.03
CA ALA A 107 -8.12 -10.29 32.31
C ALA A 107 -7.47 -11.31 31.34
N ALA A 108 -7.38 -12.58 31.73
CA ALA A 108 -6.91 -13.64 30.85
C ALA A 108 -7.87 -13.88 29.66
N GLY A 109 -9.19 -13.81 29.92
CA GLY A 109 -10.21 -13.87 28.87
C GLY A 109 -10.11 -12.72 27.87
N ASP A 110 -9.92 -11.49 28.37
CA ASP A 110 -9.70 -10.30 27.53
C ASP A 110 -8.42 -10.43 26.69
N LEU A 111 -7.32 -10.88 27.29
CA LEU A 111 -6.05 -11.09 26.59
C LEU A 111 -6.18 -12.14 25.47
N SER A 112 -6.88 -13.24 25.74
CA SER A 112 -7.15 -14.28 24.74
C SER A 112 -7.97 -13.74 23.57
N ARG A 113 -9.03 -12.96 23.84
CA ARG A 113 -9.83 -12.33 22.78
C ARG A 113 -9.00 -11.38 21.93
N ALA A 114 -8.24 -10.48 22.56
CA ALA A 114 -7.38 -9.52 21.86
C ALA A 114 -6.33 -10.23 20.98
N ALA A 115 -5.73 -11.31 21.48
CA ALA A 115 -4.74 -12.08 20.73
C ALA A 115 -5.35 -12.86 19.55
N ASN A 116 -6.57 -13.40 19.70
CA ASN A 116 -7.30 -14.00 18.58
C ASN A 116 -7.64 -12.96 17.51
N ASP A 117 -8.06 -11.75 17.90
CA ASP A 117 -8.31 -10.66 16.96
C ASP A 117 -7.04 -10.22 16.22
N LEU A 118 -5.91 -10.10 16.91
CA LEU A 118 -4.61 -9.81 16.29
C LEU A 118 -4.19 -10.91 15.31
N THR A 119 -4.44 -12.17 15.63
CA THR A 119 -4.16 -13.31 14.73
C THR A 119 -4.96 -13.18 13.43
N ARG A 120 -6.27 -12.96 13.54
CA ARG A 120 -7.16 -12.76 12.37
C ARG A 120 -6.78 -11.54 11.53
N VAL A 121 -6.39 -10.44 12.18
CA VAL A 121 -5.91 -9.23 11.48
C VAL A 121 -4.60 -9.50 10.76
N SER A 122 -3.69 -10.26 11.38
CA SER A 122 -2.40 -10.65 10.79
C SER A 122 -2.59 -11.54 9.56
N GLU A 123 -3.44 -12.57 9.63
CA GLU A 123 -3.76 -13.44 8.48
C GLU A 123 -4.32 -12.64 7.30
N LYS A 124 -5.22 -11.69 7.57
CA LYS A 124 -5.78 -10.81 6.53
C LYS A 124 -4.73 -9.85 5.96
N ALA A 125 -3.81 -9.37 6.79
CA ALA A 125 -2.71 -8.54 6.34
C ALA A 125 -1.74 -9.35 5.46
N GLU A 126 -1.46 -10.61 5.81
CA GLU A 126 -0.62 -11.54 5.05
C GLU A 126 -1.17 -11.77 3.64
N GLU A 127 -2.46 -12.06 3.52
CA GLU A 127 -3.17 -12.20 2.23
C GLU A 127 -3.00 -10.92 1.37
N ARG A 128 -3.21 -9.75 1.97
CA ARG A 128 -3.07 -8.45 1.29
C ARG A 128 -1.64 -8.17 0.85
N THR A 129 -0.65 -8.45 1.69
CA THR A 129 0.76 -8.36 1.29
C THR A 129 1.08 -9.28 0.13
N GLY A 130 0.51 -10.48 0.09
CA GLY A 130 0.63 -11.41 -1.04
C GLY A 130 0.08 -10.82 -2.35
N HIS A 131 -1.11 -10.21 -2.31
CA HIS A 131 -1.68 -9.53 -3.47
C HIS A 131 -0.84 -8.35 -3.96
N VAL A 132 -0.34 -7.52 -3.04
CA VAL A 132 0.50 -6.37 -3.40
C VAL A 132 1.84 -6.82 -3.99
N ARG A 133 2.44 -7.88 -3.46
CA ARG A 133 3.67 -8.46 -4.01
C ARG A 133 3.45 -8.95 -5.44
N HIS A 134 2.38 -9.71 -5.68
CA HIS A 134 2.05 -10.18 -7.02
C HIS A 134 1.78 -9.02 -8.00
N ALA A 135 1.01 -8.01 -7.58
CA ALA A 135 0.76 -6.82 -8.40
C ALA A 135 2.07 -6.07 -8.73
N SER A 136 3.02 -6.03 -7.79
CA SER A 136 4.33 -5.40 -8.00
C SER A 136 5.18 -6.19 -9.00
N GLU A 137 5.19 -7.53 -8.93
CA GLU A 137 5.86 -8.39 -9.93
C GLU A 137 5.31 -8.16 -11.35
N VAL A 138 3.98 -8.09 -11.49
CA VAL A 138 3.33 -7.78 -12.77
C VAL A 138 3.72 -6.39 -13.27
N LEU A 139 3.76 -5.39 -12.38
CA LEU A 139 4.19 -4.04 -12.73
C LEU A 139 5.65 -4.00 -13.20
N THR A 140 6.56 -4.72 -12.57
CA THR A 140 7.97 -4.81 -13.01
C THR A 140 8.08 -5.33 -14.44
N ASN A 141 7.30 -6.37 -14.79
CA ASN A 141 7.27 -6.90 -16.15
C ASN A 141 6.69 -5.91 -17.17
N ASN A 142 5.63 -5.19 -16.78
CA ASN A 142 5.02 -4.16 -17.63
C ASN A 142 5.99 -3.00 -17.89
N VAL A 143 6.68 -2.54 -16.84
CA VAL A 143 7.72 -1.50 -16.95
C VAL A 143 8.87 -1.96 -17.84
N GLY A 144 9.31 -3.22 -17.72
CA GLY A 144 10.30 -3.80 -18.64
C GLY A 144 9.84 -3.80 -20.11
N SER A 145 8.58 -4.16 -20.36
CA SER A 145 7.99 -4.11 -21.71
C SER A 145 7.91 -2.67 -22.24
N MET A 146 7.56 -1.70 -21.39
CA MET A 146 7.53 -0.28 -21.75
C MET A 146 8.93 0.26 -22.06
N ALA A 147 9.96 -0.19 -21.34
CA ALA A 147 11.34 0.19 -21.62
C ALA A 147 11.77 -0.29 -23.02
N ALA A 148 11.50 -1.56 -23.34
CA ALA A 148 11.78 -2.12 -24.66
C ALA A 148 11.04 -1.38 -25.78
N ALA A 149 9.75 -1.09 -25.59
CA ALA A 149 8.97 -0.29 -26.55
C ALA A 149 9.53 1.14 -26.71
N GLY A 150 10.02 1.74 -25.63
CA GLY A 150 10.68 3.05 -25.66
C GLY A 150 11.98 3.05 -26.46
N GLU A 151 12.80 2.00 -26.32
CA GLU A 151 14.02 1.80 -27.12
C GLU A 151 13.69 1.62 -28.62
N GLU A 152 12.68 0.82 -28.94
CA GLU A 152 12.21 0.60 -30.32
C GLU A 152 11.70 1.90 -30.95
N LEU A 153 10.90 2.68 -30.21
CA LEU A 153 10.45 4.01 -30.65
C LEU A 153 11.62 4.96 -30.89
N SER A 154 12.64 4.95 -30.02
CA SER A 154 13.82 5.78 -30.22
C SER A 154 14.60 5.39 -31.48
N ALA A 155 14.70 4.10 -31.78
CA ALA A 155 15.33 3.63 -33.01
C ALA A 155 14.53 4.06 -34.25
N SER A 156 13.21 3.90 -34.23
CA SER A 156 12.32 4.32 -35.32
C SER A 156 12.38 5.83 -35.59
N ILE A 157 12.39 6.65 -34.53
CA ILE A 157 12.55 8.11 -34.65
C ILE A 157 13.86 8.49 -35.33
N ASN A 158 14.97 7.82 -35.00
CA ASN A 158 16.27 8.07 -35.64
C ASN A 158 16.26 7.68 -37.13
N GLU A 159 15.61 6.57 -37.48
CA GLU A 159 15.47 6.12 -38.87
C GLU A 159 14.60 7.09 -39.70
N ILE A 160 13.49 7.56 -39.13
CA ILE A 160 12.63 8.58 -39.76
C ILE A 160 13.43 9.88 -39.95
N SER A 161 14.17 10.33 -38.93
CA SER A 161 15.02 11.52 -39.03
C SER A 161 16.02 11.42 -40.19
N SER A 162 16.71 10.29 -40.31
CA SER A 162 17.63 10.02 -41.42
C SER A 162 16.92 10.01 -42.77
N SER A 163 15.72 9.41 -42.85
CA SER A 163 14.92 9.35 -44.08
C SER A 163 14.43 10.73 -44.53
N VAL A 164 14.06 11.60 -43.58
CA VAL A 164 13.66 12.99 -43.83
C VAL A 164 14.84 13.83 -44.32
N ALA A 165 16.00 13.68 -43.69
CA ALA A 165 17.23 14.34 -44.14
C ALA A 165 17.59 13.93 -45.58
N LYS A 166 17.49 12.63 -45.89
CA LYS A 166 17.74 12.13 -47.24
C LYS A 166 16.72 12.66 -48.26
N SER A 167 15.44 12.72 -47.88
CA SER A 167 14.38 13.27 -48.74
C SER A 167 14.63 14.75 -49.06
N THR A 168 15.07 15.53 -48.06
CA THR A 168 15.44 16.94 -48.23
C THR A 168 16.61 17.12 -49.19
N GLU A 169 17.65 16.29 -49.06
CA GLU A 169 18.81 16.28 -49.97
C GLU A 169 18.38 15.98 -51.43
N VAL A 170 17.54 14.95 -51.61
CA VAL A 170 17.06 14.53 -52.94
C VAL A 170 16.19 15.62 -53.57
N ALA A 171 15.27 16.21 -52.81
CA ALA A 171 14.44 17.32 -53.29
C ALA A 171 15.28 18.55 -53.67
N GLY A 172 16.31 18.87 -52.87
CA GLY A 172 17.24 19.97 -53.18
C GLY A 172 18.03 19.74 -54.47
N ARG A 173 18.53 18.52 -54.68
CA ARG A 173 19.18 18.15 -55.94
C ARG A 173 18.21 18.24 -57.13
N ALA A 174 17.01 17.69 -57.00
CA ALA A 174 16.01 17.72 -58.06
C ALA A 174 15.59 19.15 -58.42
N ALA A 175 15.50 20.05 -57.43
CA ALA A 175 15.26 21.48 -57.68
C ALA A 175 16.40 22.11 -58.51
N SER A 176 17.67 21.83 -58.16
CA SER A 176 18.83 22.31 -58.92
C SER A 176 18.87 21.75 -60.35
N ASP A 177 18.56 20.47 -60.54
CA ASP A 177 18.51 19.83 -61.86
C ASP A 177 17.39 20.43 -62.72
N THR A 178 16.24 20.73 -62.10
CA THR A 178 15.08 21.37 -62.75
C THR A 178 15.40 22.80 -63.17
N GLU A 179 16.13 23.56 -62.35
CA GLU A 179 16.60 24.91 -62.68
C GLU A 179 17.58 24.89 -63.86
N ALA A 180 18.53 23.95 -63.88
CA ALA A 180 19.45 23.78 -65.00
C ALA A 180 18.71 23.42 -66.30
N ALA A 181 17.71 22.53 -66.23
CA ALA A 181 16.87 22.19 -67.37
C ALA A 181 16.08 23.41 -67.88
N ASN A 182 15.50 24.21 -66.97
CA ASN A 182 14.79 25.45 -67.32
C ASN A 182 15.69 26.41 -68.12
N ASN A 183 16.92 26.62 -67.65
CA ASN A 183 17.89 27.50 -68.31
C ASN A 183 18.25 27.00 -69.72
N GLN A 184 18.45 25.69 -69.88
CA GLN A 184 18.74 25.09 -71.19
C GLN A 184 17.57 25.26 -72.17
N VAL A 185 16.34 25.06 -71.70
CA VAL A 185 15.12 25.20 -72.50
C VAL A 185 14.87 26.67 -72.87
N GLN A 186 15.13 27.62 -71.97
CA GLN A 186 15.09 29.06 -72.30
C GLN A 186 16.11 29.44 -73.38
N GLY A 187 17.30 28.82 -73.37
CA GLY A 187 18.28 28.97 -74.44
C GLY A 187 17.77 28.50 -75.81
N LEU A 188 16.97 27.42 -75.84
CA LEU A 188 16.31 26.95 -77.06
C LEU A 188 15.23 27.94 -77.55
N VAL A 189 14.46 28.55 -76.64
CA VAL A 189 13.48 29.61 -77.00
C VAL A 189 14.19 30.78 -77.68
N ALA A 190 15.26 31.29 -77.08
CA ALA A 190 16.04 32.39 -77.65
C ALA A 190 16.66 32.04 -79.02
N SER A 191 17.15 30.80 -79.17
CA SER A 191 17.69 30.31 -80.45
C SER A 191 16.62 30.23 -81.54
N ALA A 192 15.43 29.74 -81.20
CA ALA A 192 14.30 29.66 -82.12
C ALA A 192 13.80 31.06 -82.56
N GLU A 193 13.85 32.06 -81.67
CA GLU A 193 13.56 33.46 -82.01
C GLU A 193 14.59 34.04 -82.99
N GLY A 194 15.88 33.74 -82.77
CA GLY A 194 16.94 34.12 -83.70
C GLY A 194 16.73 33.54 -85.10
N ILE A 195 16.35 32.26 -85.21
CA ILE A 195 16.03 31.61 -86.48
C ILE A 195 14.84 32.29 -87.16
N GLY A 196 13.80 32.65 -86.41
CA GLY A 196 12.64 33.37 -86.95
C GLY A 196 13.02 34.68 -87.65
N GLY A 197 13.96 35.44 -87.07
CA GLY A 197 14.52 36.64 -87.69
C GLY A 197 15.24 36.36 -89.02
N VAL A 198 16.02 35.28 -89.08
CA VAL A 198 16.73 34.87 -90.30
C VAL A 198 15.76 34.41 -91.39
N LEU A 199 14.73 33.64 -91.04
CA LEU A 199 13.71 33.19 -92.01
C LEU A 199 12.96 34.36 -92.63
N LYS A 200 12.66 35.40 -91.83
CA LYS A 200 12.04 36.62 -92.36
C LYS A 200 12.93 37.29 -93.41
N LEU A 201 14.22 37.43 -93.14
CA LEU A 201 15.19 37.98 -94.09
C LEU A 201 15.27 37.15 -95.38
N ILE A 202 15.30 35.82 -95.27
CA ILE A 202 15.32 34.92 -96.43
C ILE A 202 14.05 35.07 -97.27
N SER A 203 12.89 35.16 -96.62
CA SER A 203 11.61 35.38 -97.29
C SER A 203 11.60 36.71 -98.05
N ASP A 204 12.10 37.79 -97.42
CA ASP A 204 12.23 39.11 -98.05
C ASP A 204 13.18 39.06 -99.27
N ILE A 205 14.32 38.38 -99.17
CA ILE A 205 15.27 38.17 -100.27
C ILE A 205 14.61 37.36 -101.41
N ALA A 206 13.88 36.31 -101.10
CA ALA A 206 13.18 35.49 -102.10
C ALA A 206 12.11 36.31 -102.83
N ALA A 207 11.33 37.13 -102.10
CA ALA A 207 10.34 38.03 -102.68
C ALA A 207 10.99 39.08 -103.60
N GLN A 208 12.11 39.68 -103.17
CA GLN A 208 12.88 40.63 -103.97
C GLN A 208 13.47 39.97 -105.23
N THR A 209 13.99 38.74 -105.10
CA THR A 209 14.54 37.95 -106.21
C THR A 209 13.45 37.59 -107.22
N ASN A 210 12.26 37.23 -106.75
CA ASN A 210 11.10 36.97 -107.60
C ASN A 210 10.66 38.24 -108.38
N LEU A 211 10.68 39.41 -107.74
CA LEU A 211 10.42 40.70 -108.40
C LEU A 211 11.48 41.05 -109.45
N LEU A 212 12.77 40.84 -109.13
CA LEU A 212 13.87 41.05 -110.08
C LEU A 212 13.76 40.11 -111.29
N ALA A 213 13.47 38.83 -111.05
CA ALA A 213 13.26 37.83 -112.09
C ALA A 213 12.06 38.19 -112.99
N LEU A 214 10.96 38.67 -112.40
CA LEU A 214 9.80 39.14 -113.15
C LEU A 214 10.16 40.32 -114.07
N ASN A 215 10.90 41.31 -113.56
CA ASN A 215 11.37 42.44 -114.36
C ASN A 215 12.29 41.97 -115.50
N ALA A 216 13.17 41.00 -115.24
CA ALA A 216 14.03 40.40 -116.26
C ALA A 216 13.23 39.62 -117.32
N THR A 217 12.17 38.90 -116.95
CA THR A 217 11.27 38.24 -117.90
C THR A 217 10.55 39.25 -118.79
N ILE A 218 10.11 40.39 -118.23
CA ILE A 218 9.49 41.48 -118.98
C ILE A 218 10.46 42.08 -120.00
N GLU A 219 11.69 42.38 -119.59
CA GLU A 219 12.70 42.98 -120.48
C GLU A 219 13.18 41.97 -121.55
N ALA A 220 13.27 40.69 -121.21
CA ALA A 220 13.56 39.62 -122.16
C ALA A 220 12.46 39.46 -123.22
N ALA A 221 11.18 39.59 -122.83
CA ALA A 221 10.06 39.60 -123.78
C ALA A 221 10.11 40.84 -124.69
N ARG A 222 10.56 41.99 -124.16
CA ARG A 222 10.74 43.23 -124.91
C ARG A 222 11.85 43.17 -125.96
N ALA A 223 12.90 42.38 -125.71
CA ALA A 223 14.00 42.14 -126.65
C ALA A 223 13.66 41.15 -127.79
N GLY A 224 12.47 40.54 -127.81
CA GLY A 224 12.01 39.66 -128.88
C GLY A 224 12.85 38.37 -129.02
N GLU A 225 13.19 37.97 -130.25
CA GLU A 225 13.97 36.74 -130.52
C GLU A 225 15.35 36.74 -129.84
N ALA A 226 16.00 37.90 -129.69
CA ALA A 226 17.31 38.02 -129.06
C ALA A 226 17.28 37.76 -127.53
N GLY A 227 16.10 37.91 -126.89
CA GLY A 227 15.91 37.76 -125.45
C GLY A 227 15.53 36.34 -125.00
N LYS A 228 15.30 35.39 -125.90
CA LYS A 228 14.77 34.04 -125.57
C LYS A 228 15.62 33.29 -124.53
N GLY A 229 16.95 33.31 -124.66
CA GLY A 229 17.83 32.67 -123.68
C GLY A 229 17.76 33.33 -122.30
N PHE A 230 17.63 34.66 -122.25
CA PHE A 230 17.49 35.42 -121.02
C PHE A 230 16.12 35.20 -120.35
N ALA A 231 15.06 35.04 -121.15
CA ALA A 231 13.72 34.73 -120.67
C ALA A 231 13.66 33.37 -119.93
N VAL A 232 14.36 32.35 -120.44
CA VAL A 232 14.45 31.02 -119.79
C VAL A 232 15.16 31.14 -118.45
N VAL A 233 16.30 31.84 -118.39
CA VAL A 233 17.02 32.05 -117.12
C VAL A 233 16.18 32.85 -116.13
N ALA A 234 15.51 33.91 -116.56
CA ALA A 234 14.64 34.70 -115.70
C ALA A 234 13.47 33.87 -115.13
N GLN A 235 12.87 32.99 -115.94
CA GLN A 235 11.80 32.10 -115.49
C GLN A 235 12.31 31.01 -114.51
N GLU A 236 13.53 30.51 -114.71
CA GLU A 236 14.17 29.57 -113.78
C GLU A 236 14.45 30.25 -112.44
N VAL A 237 15.03 31.46 -112.44
CA VAL A 237 15.27 32.24 -111.21
C VAL A 237 13.96 32.54 -110.49
N LYS A 238 12.89 32.89 -111.23
CA LYS A 238 11.55 33.09 -110.66
C LYS A 238 11.02 31.83 -109.97
N THR A 239 11.25 30.67 -110.57
CA THR A 239 10.83 29.36 -110.01
C THR A 239 11.61 29.04 -108.74
N LEU A 240 12.94 29.21 -108.75
CA LEU A 240 13.78 29.03 -107.55
C LEU A 240 13.39 29.99 -106.43
N ALA A 241 13.07 31.24 -106.74
CA ALA A 241 12.64 32.21 -105.74
C ALA A 241 11.32 31.79 -105.06
N ASN A 242 10.34 31.32 -105.83
CA ASN A 242 9.09 30.79 -105.29
C ASN A 242 9.29 29.51 -104.47
N GLN A 243 10.16 28.60 -104.91
CA GLN A 243 10.53 27.41 -104.15
C GLN A 243 11.21 27.78 -102.82
N THR A 244 12.08 28.80 -102.83
CA THR A 244 12.76 29.31 -101.64
C THR A 244 11.76 29.91 -100.66
N ALA A 245 10.82 30.73 -101.14
CA ALA A 245 9.78 31.32 -100.29
C ALA A 245 8.92 30.22 -99.63
N LYS A 246 8.49 29.22 -100.39
CA LYS A 246 7.71 28.09 -99.87
C LYS A 246 8.48 27.25 -98.85
N ALA A 247 9.75 26.92 -99.14
CA ALA A 247 10.60 26.20 -98.19
C ALA A 247 10.82 27.01 -96.90
N THR A 248 10.94 28.34 -97.00
CA THR A 248 11.08 29.23 -95.85
C THR A 248 9.82 29.26 -95.00
N GLU A 249 8.64 29.26 -95.62
CA GLU A 249 7.34 29.15 -94.94
C GLU A 249 7.20 27.81 -94.21
N ASP A 250 7.55 26.70 -94.85
CA ASP A 250 7.54 25.37 -94.24
C ASP A 250 8.49 25.28 -93.02
N ILE A 251 9.68 25.88 -93.10
CA ILE A 251 10.61 25.94 -91.96
C ILE A 251 10.04 26.83 -90.85
N ALA A 252 9.41 27.96 -91.19
CA ALA A 252 8.80 28.86 -90.20
C ALA A 252 7.69 28.15 -89.41
N MET A 253 6.85 27.34 -90.07
CA MET A 253 5.85 26.51 -89.40
C MET A 253 6.49 25.53 -88.41
N ARG A 254 7.55 24.82 -88.80
CA ARG A 254 8.28 23.90 -87.91
C ARG A 254 8.91 24.59 -86.71
N ILE A 255 9.45 25.80 -86.90
CA ILE A 255 9.99 26.60 -85.80
C ILE A 255 8.88 27.06 -84.84
N ALA A 256 7.70 27.43 -85.36
CA ALA A 256 6.56 27.77 -84.51
C ALA A 256 6.08 26.57 -83.66
N GLU A 257 6.02 25.36 -84.25
CA GLU A 257 5.71 24.13 -83.53
C GLU A 257 6.77 23.83 -82.45
N MET A 258 8.05 23.98 -82.79
CA MET A 258 9.16 23.79 -81.83
C MET A 258 9.06 24.79 -80.68
N ARG A 259 8.77 26.07 -80.94
CA ARG A 259 8.55 27.08 -79.90
C ARG A 259 7.40 26.68 -78.97
N LYS A 260 6.28 26.27 -79.53
CA LYS A 260 5.11 25.81 -78.75
C LYS A 260 5.48 24.66 -77.82
N ALA A 261 6.17 23.64 -78.35
CA ALA A 261 6.64 22.50 -77.54
C ALA A 261 7.63 22.93 -76.44
N THR A 262 8.49 23.89 -76.74
CA THR A 262 9.46 24.45 -75.79
C THR A 262 8.76 25.20 -74.67
N THR A 263 7.76 26.05 -74.97
CA THR A 263 6.94 26.73 -73.95
C THR A 263 6.22 25.74 -73.05
N MET A 264 5.60 24.70 -73.62
CA MET A 264 4.97 23.64 -72.82
C MET A 264 5.96 22.92 -71.90
N SER A 265 7.22 22.78 -72.34
CA SER A 265 8.28 22.18 -71.51
C SER A 265 8.69 23.09 -70.35
N VAL A 266 8.78 24.41 -70.57
CA VAL A 266 9.03 25.40 -69.48
C VAL A 266 7.93 25.34 -68.43
N ASP A 267 6.66 25.31 -68.86
CA ASP A 267 5.53 25.24 -67.93
C ASP A 267 5.57 23.95 -67.10
N ALA A 268 5.87 22.80 -67.72
CA ALA A 268 6.01 21.52 -67.03
C ALA A 268 7.17 21.53 -66.02
N ILE A 269 8.31 22.10 -66.39
CA ILE A 269 9.48 22.27 -65.50
C ILE A 269 9.11 23.17 -64.32
N GLY A 270 8.36 24.25 -64.54
CA GLY A 270 7.86 25.13 -63.48
C GLY A 270 6.95 24.41 -62.49
N GLN A 271 6.07 23.52 -62.97
CA GLN A 271 5.24 22.68 -62.09
C GLN A 271 6.09 21.73 -61.23
N VAL A 272 7.12 21.10 -61.82
CA VAL A 272 8.05 20.22 -61.09
C VAL A 272 8.78 21.00 -59.99
N HIS A 273 9.23 22.23 -60.27
CA HIS A 273 9.86 23.10 -59.28
C HIS A 273 8.94 23.39 -58.09
N THR A 274 7.67 23.71 -58.33
CA THR A 274 6.67 23.91 -57.26
C THR A 274 6.50 22.66 -56.39
N VAL A 275 6.42 21.46 -57.02
CA VAL A 275 6.33 20.19 -56.29
C VAL A 275 7.59 19.93 -55.43
N MET A 276 8.78 20.28 -55.92
CA MET A 276 10.01 20.17 -55.12
C MET A 276 9.99 21.08 -53.89
N ALA A 277 9.51 22.32 -54.04
CA ALA A 277 9.38 23.26 -52.93
C ALA A 277 8.36 22.77 -51.88
N GLU A 278 7.23 22.22 -52.32
CA GLU A 278 6.25 21.59 -51.43
C GLU A 278 6.84 20.40 -50.67
N MET A 279 7.62 19.55 -51.34
CA MET A 279 8.31 18.43 -50.67
C MET A 279 9.31 18.90 -49.60
N GLN A 280 10.05 19.99 -49.85
CA GLN A 280 10.95 20.56 -48.84
C GLN A 280 10.20 21.13 -47.63
N ALA A 281 9.06 21.79 -47.86
CA ALA A 281 8.21 22.28 -46.76
C ALA A 281 7.65 21.12 -45.92
N ILE A 282 7.19 20.04 -46.57
CA ILE A 282 6.72 18.82 -45.89
C ILE A 282 7.85 18.18 -45.08
N ALA A 283 9.03 18.02 -45.67
CA ALA A 283 10.18 17.43 -44.98
C ALA A 283 10.59 18.26 -43.75
N SER A 284 10.57 19.59 -43.84
CA SER A 284 10.79 20.47 -42.70
C SER A 284 9.73 20.30 -41.61
N GLY A 285 8.46 20.16 -41.97
CA GLY A 285 7.38 19.92 -41.00
C GLY A 285 7.52 18.57 -40.29
N ILE A 286 7.91 17.53 -41.02
CA ILE A 286 8.18 16.20 -40.44
C ILE A 286 9.40 16.28 -39.51
N ALA A 287 10.47 17.00 -39.87
CA ALA A 287 11.64 17.16 -39.01
C ALA A 287 11.27 17.76 -37.64
N THR A 288 10.46 18.82 -37.61
CA THR A 288 9.95 19.40 -36.36
C THR A 288 9.14 18.38 -35.55
N ALA A 289 8.23 17.63 -36.19
CA ALA A 289 7.43 16.62 -35.52
C ALA A 289 8.30 15.47 -34.94
N VAL A 290 9.37 15.09 -35.64
CA VAL A 290 10.34 14.08 -35.20
C VAL A 290 11.11 14.59 -33.98
N GLU A 291 11.50 15.86 -33.93
CA GLU A 291 12.15 16.47 -32.75
C GLU A 291 11.22 16.45 -31.51
N GLU A 292 9.94 16.81 -31.68
CA GLU A 292 8.93 16.75 -30.63
C GLU A 292 8.70 15.30 -30.13
N GLN A 293 8.57 14.34 -31.06
CA GLN A 293 8.47 12.92 -30.73
C GLN A 293 9.72 12.43 -29.98
N SER A 294 10.91 12.85 -30.39
CA SER A 294 12.17 12.51 -29.72
C SER A 294 12.19 13.01 -28.27
N ALA A 295 11.69 14.22 -28.02
CA ALA A 295 11.55 14.76 -26.66
C ALA A 295 10.54 13.97 -25.82
N ALA A 296 9.37 13.66 -26.39
CA ALA A 296 8.34 12.87 -25.72
C ALA A 296 8.84 11.45 -25.35
N THR A 297 9.54 10.78 -26.25
CA THR A 297 10.12 9.45 -26.01
C THR A 297 11.17 9.47 -24.91
N ARG A 298 12.02 10.51 -24.85
CA ARG A 298 12.96 10.70 -23.72
C ARG A 298 12.24 10.86 -22.38
N GLN A 299 11.15 11.61 -22.35
CA GLN A 299 10.34 11.79 -21.14
C GLN A 299 9.66 10.47 -20.73
N ILE A 300 9.17 9.68 -21.69
CA ILE A 300 8.64 8.34 -21.42
C ILE A 300 9.72 7.45 -20.79
N ALA A 301 10.93 7.43 -21.35
CA ALA A 301 12.04 6.63 -20.80
C ALA A 301 12.37 7.03 -19.35
N GLN A 302 12.38 8.33 -19.04
CA GLN A 302 12.57 8.82 -17.67
C GLN A 302 11.43 8.37 -16.73
N ASN A 303 10.18 8.46 -17.17
CA ASN A 303 9.03 8.02 -16.39
C ASN A 303 9.03 6.50 -16.15
N VAL A 304 9.43 5.72 -17.14
CA VAL A 304 9.57 4.26 -17.03
C VAL A 304 10.66 3.90 -16.02
N SER A 305 11.80 4.60 -16.04
CA SER A 305 12.87 4.42 -15.06
C SER A 305 12.40 4.76 -13.63
N ALA A 306 11.70 5.88 -13.45
CA ALA A 306 11.14 6.26 -12.17
C ALA A 306 10.08 5.26 -11.67
N ALA A 307 9.22 4.76 -12.57
CA ALA A 307 8.25 3.72 -12.26
C ALA A 307 8.93 2.41 -11.83
N SER A 308 10.00 2.01 -12.52
CA SER A 308 10.80 0.83 -12.14
C SER A 308 11.36 0.95 -10.72
N GLN A 309 11.95 2.10 -10.40
CA GLN A 309 12.46 2.40 -9.06
C GLN A 309 11.33 2.32 -8.02
N GLY A 310 10.18 2.97 -8.29
CA GLY A 310 9.03 2.95 -7.41
C GLY A 310 8.45 1.55 -7.18
N THR A 311 8.40 0.70 -8.20
CA THR A 311 7.95 -0.70 -8.06
C THR A 311 8.92 -1.54 -7.22
N ASN A 312 10.23 -1.30 -7.34
CA ASN A 312 11.24 -1.95 -6.48
C ASN A 312 11.09 -1.52 -5.02
N ASP A 313 10.88 -0.22 -4.77
CA ASP A 313 10.68 0.31 -3.42
C ASP A 313 9.41 -0.26 -2.78
N VAL A 314 8.30 -0.35 -3.53
CA VAL A 314 7.07 -1.00 -3.06
C VAL A 314 7.30 -2.47 -2.74
N SER A 315 8.09 -3.18 -3.56
CA SER A 315 8.42 -4.59 -3.34
C SER A 315 9.30 -4.81 -2.11
N ALA A 316 10.22 -3.90 -1.80
CA ALA A 316 11.01 -3.93 -0.59
C ALA A 316 10.14 -3.66 0.65
N ASN A 317 9.36 -2.58 0.61
CA ASN A 317 8.47 -2.20 1.70
C ASN A 317 7.43 -3.29 2.03
N ILE A 318 6.87 -3.96 1.01
CA ILE A 318 5.91 -5.04 1.24
C ILE A 318 6.56 -6.28 1.87
N GLY A 319 7.85 -6.51 1.61
CA GLY A 319 8.63 -7.55 2.28
C GLY A 319 8.79 -7.26 3.78
N GLU A 320 9.07 -6.01 4.15
CA GLU A 320 9.15 -5.58 5.56
C GLU A 320 7.80 -5.73 6.28
N VAL A 321 6.71 -5.29 5.63
CA VAL A 321 5.35 -5.43 6.17
C VAL A 321 4.99 -6.91 6.38
N ALA A 322 5.32 -7.79 5.42
CA ALA A 322 5.09 -9.22 5.56
C ALA A 322 5.84 -9.80 6.77
N GLY A 323 7.09 -9.37 7.00
CA GLY A 323 7.86 -9.74 8.19
C GLY A 323 7.19 -9.29 9.50
N ALA A 324 6.75 -8.04 9.58
CA ALA A 324 6.07 -7.49 10.76
C ALA A 324 4.73 -8.19 11.06
N VAL A 325 3.98 -8.56 10.01
CA VAL A 325 2.75 -9.35 10.12
C VAL A 325 3.04 -10.74 10.71
N GLN A 326 4.10 -11.40 10.24
CA GLN A 326 4.50 -12.71 10.73
C GLN A 326 4.94 -12.66 12.21
N GLU A 327 5.67 -11.62 12.60
CA GLU A 327 6.05 -11.38 14.00
C GLU A 327 4.82 -11.14 14.89
N THR A 328 3.88 -10.32 14.43
CA THR A 328 2.61 -10.06 15.13
C THR A 328 1.79 -11.34 15.31
N GLY A 329 1.70 -12.18 14.28
CA GLY A 329 1.04 -13.49 14.37
C GLY A 329 1.72 -14.43 15.37
N SER A 330 3.05 -14.45 15.42
CA SER A 330 3.81 -15.21 16.42
C SER A 330 3.57 -14.71 17.85
N ALA A 331 3.65 -13.39 18.07
CA ALA A 331 3.39 -12.77 19.36
C ALA A 331 1.96 -13.04 19.85
N SER A 332 0.98 -12.99 18.94
CA SER A 332 -0.42 -13.28 19.23
C SER A 332 -0.62 -14.73 19.71
N ARG A 333 -0.01 -15.71 19.03
CA ARG A 333 -0.03 -17.11 19.47
C ARG A 333 0.58 -17.29 20.88
N SER A 334 1.69 -16.60 21.16
CA SER A 334 2.29 -16.61 22.49
C SER A 334 1.36 -16.01 23.55
N LEU A 335 0.65 -14.91 23.24
CA LEU A 335 -0.32 -14.32 24.16
C LEU A 335 -1.51 -15.24 24.43
N ILE A 336 -1.99 -15.98 23.43
CA ILE A 336 -3.05 -17.01 23.61
C ILE A 336 -2.57 -18.07 24.61
N GLU A 337 -1.34 -18.56 24.48
CA GLU A 337 -0.76 -19.53 25.41
C GLU A 337 -0.63 -18.95 26.83
N VAL A 338 -0.14 -17.71 26.96
CA VAL A 338 -0.01 -17.03 28.27
C VAL A 338 -1.37 -16.85 28.93
N ALA A 339 -2.39 -16.40 28.17
CA ALA A 339 -3.76 -16.27 28.66
C ALA A 339 -4.33 -17.61 29.14
N ALA A 340 -4.11 -18.69 28.37
CA ALA A 340 -4.54 -20.03 28.76
C ALA A 340 -3.87 -20.51 30.06
N ARG A 341 -2.57 -20.24 30.23
CA ARG A 341 -1.86 -20.55 31.49
C ARG A 341 -2.39 -19.73 32.66
N LEU A 342 -2.61 -18.43 32.50
CA LEU A 342 -3.14 -17.57 33.56
C LEU A 342 -4.51 -18.04 34.03
N ASN A 343 -5.39 -18.43 33.10
CA ASN A 343 -6.71 -18.95 33.44
C ASN A 343 -6.61 -20.28 34.22
N LYS A 344 -5.68 -21.16 33.84
CA LYS A 344 -5.40 -22.41 34.56
C LYS A 344 -4.84 -22.17 35.97
N GLU A 345 -3.94 -21.20 36.13
CA GLU A 345 -3.39 -20.82 37.44
C GLU A 345 -4.45 -20.19 38.34
N ALA A 346 -5.33 -19.34 37.79
CA ALA A 346 -6.46 -18.76 38.50
C ALA A 346 -7.41 -19.85 39.03
N GLU A 347 -7.75 -20.85 38.20
CA GLU A 347 -8.57 -21.98 38.61
C GLU A 347 -7.87 -22.86 39.66
N THR A 348 -6.56 -23.08 39.53
CA THR A 348 -5.77 -23.82 40.51
C THR A 348 -5.75 -23.10 41.87
N MET A 349 -5.59 -21.78 41.86
CA MET A 349 -5.64 -20.96 43.07
C MET A 349 -7.01 -21.02 43.73
N ARG A 350 -8.09 -20.95 42.95
CA ARG A 350 -9.48 -21.10 43.43
C ARG A 350 -9.67 -22.41 44.18
N VAL A 351 -9.24 -23.53 43.58
CA VAL A 351 -9.37 -24.87 44.17
C VAL A 351 -8.55 -24.99 45.46
N ARG A 352 -7.30 -24.51 45.47
CA ARG A 352 -6.43 -24.58 46.65
C ARG A 352 -6.94 -23.74 47.81
N VAL A 353 -7.49 -22.56 47.53
CA VAL A 353 -8.02 -21.66 48.56
C VAL A 353 -9.28 -22.23 49.19
N LEU A 354 -10.18 -22.80 48.39
CA LEU A 354 -11.37 -23.48 48.91
C LEU A 354 -10.99 -24.67 49.80
N ALA A 355 -10.03 -25.50 49.38
CA ALA A 355 -9.55 -26.62 50.18
C ALA A 355 -8.93 -26.17 51.52
N PHE A 356 -8.10 -25.12 51.49
CA PHE A 356 -7.49 -24.55 52.70
C PHE A 356 -8.53 -23.98 53.67
N LEU A 357 -9.57 -23.32 53.15
CA LEU A 357 -10.65 -22.77 53.98
C LEU A 357 -11.51 -23.86 54.61
N ASP A 358 -11.75 -24.96 53.90
CA ASP A 358 -12.47 -26.12 54.44
C ASP A 358 -11.68 -26.79 55.57
N GLU A 359 -10.36 -26.95 55.42
CA GLU A 359 -9.48 -27.42 56.51
C GLU A 359 -9.49 -26.48 57.72
N LEU A 360 -9.45 -25.16 57.49
CA LEU A 360 -9.42 -24.16 58.55
C LEU A 360 -10.76 -24.03 59.29
N ARG A 361 -11.88 -24.38 58.64
CA ARG A 361 -13.21 -24.45 59.26
C ARG A 361 -13.42 -25.73 60.06
N ALA A 362 -12.69 -26.79 59.73
CA ALA A 362 -12.77 -28.08 60.41
C ALA A 362 -11.88 -28.18 61.67
N ALA A 363 -10.96 -27.23 61.88
CA ALA A 363 -10.00 -27.15 62.99
C ALA A 363 -10.47 -26.25 64.16
#